data_AF-A0A9X1UQX6-F1
#
_entry.id   AF-A0A9X1UQX6-F1
#
_cell.length_a   1.000
_cell.length_b   1.000
_cell.length_c   1.000
_cell.angle_alpha   90.00
_cell.angle_beta   90.00
_cell.angle_gamma   90.00
#
_symmetry.space_group_name_H-M   'P 1'
#
loop_
_entity.id
_entity.type
_entity.pdbx_description
1 polymer ?
#
loop_
_entity_poly.entity_id
_entity_poly.type
_entity_poly.pdbx_seq_one_letter_code
_entity_poly.pdbx_strand_id
1 'polypeptide(L)'
;MKGQIANFSPQHGQGIIMAEDGKNYPFTSQQWQQATAPMAGQQVEFSVDAQGNAVAVVGLATGNAINLNKPIDSTIAPIPHGYTDNPTTANYGQVTHTAGMNTVNPAWAIEENYGFFDWVKKSLSNYANFKGRARRKEYWYFYLAWLMLYLGGAIIDYMIGTDGIVAGLIALALVIPNIAVAVRRLHDVNKSGWWMLIAFIPIIGGIVLLVWYCTDTKPNVNQWGVPARRLP
;
A
#
# COMPACT_ATOMS: atom_id res chain seq x y z
N MET A 1 -17.20 -18.78 23.93
CA MET A 1 -18.05 -19.34 22.85
C MET A 1 -17.72 -18.63 21.55
N LYS A 2 -17.84 -19.32 20.42
CA LYS A 2 -17.58 -18.75 19.09
C LYS A 2 -18.89 -18.50 18.37
N GLY A 3 -18.89 -17.48 17.52
CA GLY A 3 -20.06 -17.09 16.76
C GLY A 3 -19.72 -16.08 15.68
N GLN A 4 -20.75 -15.60 15.00
CA GLN A 4 -20.66 -14.60 13.95
C GLN A 4 -21.60 -13.45 14.26
N ILE A 5 -21.18 -12.21 13.99
CA ILE A 5 -22.05 -11.05 14.15
C ILE A 5 -23.16 -11.13 13.10
N ALA A 6 -24.40 -11.31 13.54
CA ALA A 6 -25.55 -11.37 12.65
C ALA A 6 -25.94 -9.96 12.19
N ASN A 7 -25.94 -8.99 13.12
CA ASN A 7 -26.25 -7.59 12.83
C ASN A 7 -25.69 -6.67 13.92
N PHE A 8 -25.34 -5.44 13.56
CA PHE A 8 -24.93 -4.39 14.50
C PHE A 8 -25.48 -3.04 14.03
N SER A 9 -26.16 -2.31 14.94
CA SER A 9 -26.67 -0.96 14.71
C SER A 9 -25.74 0.07 15.38
N PRO A 10 -24.93 0.81 14.61
CA PRO A 10 -24.04 1.83 15.18
C PRO A 10 -24.79 2.98 15.84
N GLN A 11 -26.02 3.27 15.40
CA GLN A 11 -26.84 4.37 15.93
C GLN A 11 -27.36 4.10 17.35
N HIS A 12 -27.64 2.84 17.66
CA HIS A 12 -28.14 2.42 18.98
C HIS A 12 -27.07 1.70 19.81
N GLY A 13 -25.89 1.45 19.23
CA GLY A 13 -24.78 0.77 19.90
C GLY A 13 -25.11 -0.66 20.34
N GLN A 14 -26.00 -1.35 19.63
CA GLN A 14 -26.49 -2.69 19.95
C GLN A 14 -26.27 -3.64 18.77
N GLY A 15 -25.97 -4.91 19.04
CA GLY A 15 -25.80 -5.95 18.05
C GLY A 15 -26.21 -7.33 18.55
N ILE A 16 -26.23 -8.28 17.61
CA ILE A 16 -26.58 -9.69 17.86
C ILE A 16 -25.46 -10.56 17.30
N ILE A 17 -25.03 -11.53 18.10
CA ILE A 17 -24.09 -12.58 17.71
C ILE A 17 -24.88 -13.89 17.58
N MET A 18 -24.78 -14.52 16.41
CA MET A 18 -25.24 -15.88 16.19
C MET A 18 -24.11 -16.83 16.58
N ALA A 19 -24.25 -17.57 17.68
CA ALA A 19 -23.23 -18.53 18.09
C ALA A 19 -23.29 -19.82 17.27
N GLU A 20 -22.24 -20.62 17.34
CA GLU A 20 -22.18 -21.94 16.70
C GLU A 20 -23.24 -22.92 17.23
N ASP A 21 -23.81 -22.67 18.41
CA ASP A 21 -24.93 -23.44 18.97
C ASP A 21 -26.30 -23.07 18.36
N GLY A 22 -26.32 -22.14 17.40
CA GLY A 22 -27.51 -21.66 16.72
C GLY A 22 -28.36 -20.67 17.52
N LYS A 23 -27.89 -20.21 18.69
CA LYS A 23 -28.59 -19.22 19.51
C LYS A 23 -28.02 -17.82 19.29
N ASN A 24 -28.92 -16.84 19.43
CA ASN A 24 -28.60 -15.42 19.32
C ASN A 24 -28.27 -14.84 20.70
N TYR A 25 -27.15 -14.16 20.78
CA TYR A 25 -26.67 -13.49 21.98
C TYR A 25 -26.60 -11.98 21.71
N PRO A 26 -27.39 -11.16 22.42
CA PRO A 26 -27.30 -9.72 22.28
C PRO A 26 -26.02 -9.20 22.93
N PHE A 27 -25.44 -8.16 22.34
CA PHE A 27 -24.32 -7.42 22.91
C PHE A 27 -24.46 -5.93 22.61
N THR A 28 -23.76 -5.12 23.39
CA THR A 28 -23.66 -3.68 23.21
C THR A 28 -22.25 -3.29 22.78
N SER A 29 -22.13 -2.11 22.17
CA SER A 29 -20.85 -1.51 21.79
C SER A 29 -19.88 -1.35 22.97
N GLN A 30 -20.36 -1.30 24.20
CA GLN A 30 -19.53 -1.26 25.41
C GLN A 30 -18.86 -2.60 25.73
N GLN A 31 -19.46 -3.71 25.30
CA GLN A 31 -18.94 -5.07 25.50
C GLN A 31 -17.99 -5.49 24.37
N TRP A 32 -17.91 -4.68 23.31
CA TRP A 32 -17.01 -4.86 22.18
C TRP A 32 -15.60 -4.38 22.52
N GLN A 33 -14.62 -5.27 22.44
CA GLN A 33 -13.26 -4.99 22.94
C GLN A 33 -12.28 -4.51 21.85
N GLN A 34 -12.72 -4.37 20.59
CA GLN A 34 -11.85 -3.93 19.50
C GLN A 34 -12.13 -2.47 19.12
N ALA A 35 -11.09 -1.78 18.65
CA ALA A 35 -11.19 -0.35 18.28
C ALA A 35 -12.05 -0.10 17.03
N THR A 36 -12.27 -1.12 16.19
CA THR A 36 -13.09 -1.04 14.98
C THR A 36 -14.52 -1.43 15.27
N ALA A 37 -15.51 -0.73 14.69
CA ALA A 37 -16.91 -1.11 14.86
C ALA A 37 -17.17 -2.56 14.39
N PRO A 38 -18.01 -3.33 15.12
CA PRO A 38 -18.34 -4.69 14.73
C PRO A 38 -19.03 -4.73 13.36
N MET A 39 -18.55 -5.60 12.47
CA MET A 39 -19.12 -5.77 11.13
C MET A 39 -20.00 -7.02 11.08
N ALA A 40 -21.17 -6.92 10.44
CA ALA A 40 -22.00 -8.10 10.18
C ALA A 40 -21.20 -9.12 9.35
N GLY A 41 -21.24 -10.38 9.75
CA GLY A 41 -20.47 -11.47 9.17
C GLY A 41 -19.09 -11.71 9.80
N GLN A 42 -18.64 -10.86 10.73
CA GLN A 42 -17.36 -11.05 11.42
C GLN A 42 -17.44 -12.23 12.41
N GLN A 43 -16.46 -13.14 12.37
CA GLN A 43 -16.31 -14.20 13.39
C GLN A 43 -15.86 -13.57 14.71
N VAL A 44 -16.44 -14.01 15.81
CA VAL A 44 -16.20 -13.46 17.14
C VAL A 44 -16.07 -14.58 18.17
N GLU A 45 -15.25 -14.33 19.19
CA GLU A 45 -15.24 -15.06 20.43
C GLU A 45 -15.81 -14.17 21.53
N PHE A 46 -16.69 -14.74 22.35
CA PHE A 46 -17.39 -14.03 23.40
C PHE A 46 -17.70 -14.95 24.57
N SER A 47 -17.84 -14.39 25.76
CA SER A 47 -18.35 -15.09 26.94
C SER A 47 -19.82 -14.72 27.17
N VAL A 48 -20.54 -15.53 27.94
CA VAL A 48 -21.93 -15.24 28.30
C VAL A 48 -21.98 -14.92 29.77
N ASP A 49 -22.67 -13.84 30.14
CA ASP A 49 -22.93 -13.51 31.54
C ASP A 49 -24.05 -14.39 32.13
N ALA A 50 -24.31 -14.25 33.42
CA ALA A 50 -25.37 -15.01 34.10
C ALA A 50 -26.79 -14.66 33.60
N GLN A 51 -26.92 -13.60 32.80
CA GLN A 51 -28.16 -13.07 32.24
C GLN A 51 -28.37 -13.48 30.77
N GLY A 52 -27.42 -14.22 30.16
CA GLY A 52 -27.53 -14.70 28.79
C GLY A 52 -27.07 -13.70 27.72
N ASN A 53 -26.41 -12.60 28.10
CA ASN A 53 -25.86 -11.63 27.14
C ASN A 53 -24.41 -11.96 26.80
N ALA A 54 -23.99 -11.58 25.59
CA ALA A 54 -22.61 -11.69 25.20
C ALA A 54 -21.77 -10.58 25.84
N VAL A 55 -20.75 -10.97 26.60
CA VAL A 55 -19.77 -10.12 27.25
C VAL A 55 -18.37 -10.46 26.74
N ALA A 56 -17.46 -9.49 26.81
CA ALA A 56 -16.09 -9.64 26.31
C ALA A 56 -16.03 -10.10 24.85
N VAL A 57 -16.75 -9.41 23.97
CA VAL A 57 -16.85 -9.76 22.55
C VAL A 57 -15.59 -9.30 21.80
N VAL A 58 -14.89 -10.24 21.19
CA VAL A 58 -13.66 -10.02 20.44
C VAL A 58 -13.80 -10.61 19.04
N GLY A 59 -13.50 -9.83 18.00
CA GLY A 59 -13.42 -10.33 16.62
C GLY A 59 -12.25 -11.30 16.41
N LEU A 60 -12.54 -12.49 15.94
CA LEU A 60 -11.54 -13.46 15.49
C LEU A 60 -11.09 -13.08 14.07
N ALA A 61 -9.82 -12.68 13.93
CA ALA A 61 -9.21 -12.51 12.63
C ALA A 61 -9.21 -13.86 11.91
N THR A 62 -9.85 -13.95 10.74
CA THR A 62 -9.77 -15.13 9.89
C THR A 62 -8.37 -15.17 9.26
N GLY A 63 -7.39 -15.73 9.98
CA GLY A 63 -6.02 -15.95 9.50
C GLY A 63 -4.95 -15.69 10.56
N ASN A 64 -4.38 -16.80 11.06
CA ASN A 64 -3.12 -16.95 11.80
C ASN A 64 -2.94 -16.23 13.15
N ALA A 65 -3.04 -17.03 14.22
CA ALA A 65 -2.71 -16.65 15.58
C ALA A 65 -1.23 -16.29 15.76
N ILE A 66 -0.96 -15.21 16.50
CA ILE A 66 0.28 -15.02 17.26
C ILE A 66 -0.10 -14.63 18.70
N ASN A 67 0.12 -15.56 19.63
CA ASN A 67 0.03 -15.30 21.07
C ASN A 67 1.22 -14.42 21.49
N LEU A 68 0.97 -13.21 21.98
CA LEU A 68 1.96 -12.37 22.64
C LEU A 68 1.42 -11.91 24.00
N ASN A 69 1.50 -12.78 25.01
CA ASN A 69 1.29 -12.38 26.40
C ASN A 69 2.39 -11.39 26.84
N LYS A 70 2.23 -10.10 26.55
CA LYS A 70 2.84 -8.99 27.30
C LYS A 70 2.12 -7.68 26.93
N PRO A 71 1.67 -6.86 27.90
CA PRO A 71 0.95 -5.63 27.60
C PRO A 71 1.92 -4.59 27.03
N ILE A 72 1.59 -4.02 25.88
CA ILE A 72 2.29 -2.86 25.30
C ILE A 72 1.40 -1.64 25.56
N ASP A 73 1.90 -0.74 26.40
CA ASP A 73 1.34 0.57 26.71
C ASP A 73 1.17 1.40 25.43
N SER A 74 -0.05 1.89 25.20
CA SER A 74 -0.59 2.33 23.91
C SER A 74 -0.91 3.83 23.88
N THR A 75 0.08 4.69 24.09
CA THR A 75 -0.07 6.14 23.84
C THR A 75 0.18 6.57 22.40
N ILE A 76 0.12 5.65 21.42
CA ILE A 76 0.22 6.00 19.99
C ILE A 76 -1.18 6.05 19.38
N ALA A 77 -1.55 7.22 18.88
CA ALA A 77 -2.86 7.52 18.28
C ALA A 77 -3.23 6.59 17.10
N PRO A 78 -4.53 6.35 16.83
CA PRO A 78 -4.97 5.30 15.91
C PRO A 78 -4.66 5.61 14.44
N ILE A 79 -4.04 4.63 13.77
CA ILE A 79 -3.82 4.59 12.32
C ILE A 79 -5.09 4.02 11.66
N PRO A 80 -5.80 4.75 10.77
CA PRO A 80 -6.96 4.20 10.07
C PRO A 80 -6.55 3.06 9.10
N HIS A 81 -7.17 1.89 9.24
CA HIS A 81 -6.98 0.68 8.43
C HIS A 81 -8.18 0.43 7.52
N GLY A 82 -7.89 0.22 6.23
CA GLY A 82 -8.86 -0.13 5.20
C GLY A 82 -8.15 -0.46 3.90
N TYR A 83 -7.34 -1.53 3.89
CA TYR A 83 -6.92 -2.21 2.67
C TYR A 83 -6.48 -3.63 3.04
N THR A 84 -7.38 -4.61 2.83
CA THR A 84 -7.09 -6.04 2.97
C THR A 84 -6.38 -6.56 1.72
N ASP A 85 -5.57 -7.59 1.94
CA ASP A 85 -4.43 -8.02 1.13
C ASP A 85 -4.76 -8.72 -0.21
N ASN A 86 -3.69 -8.88 -1.02
CA ASN A 86 -3.24 -10.08 -1.78
C ASN A 86 -3.05 -9.91 -3.31
N PRO A 87 -2.21 -10.70 -4.02
CA PRO A 87 -0.86 -11.22 -3.75
C PRO A 87 0.10 -10.85 -4.92
N THR A 88 0.99 -9.87 -4.75
CA THR A 88 2.24 -9.74 -5.56
C THR A 88 3.27 -8.91 -4.81
N THR A 89 3.28 -9.01 -3.48
CA THR A 89 4.28 -8.35 -2.64
C THR A 89 5.64 -8.97 -2.91
N ALA A 90 6.32 -8.47 -3.94
CA ALA A 90 7.77 -8.35 -3.90
C ALA A 90 8.10 -7.74 -2.54
N ASN A 91 8.83 -8.51 -1.74
CA ASN A 91 9.25 -8.19 -0.38
C ASN A 91 9.85 -6.77 -0.28
N TYR A 92 9.03 -5.77 0.06
CA TYR A 92 9.46 -4.41 0.38
C TYR A 92 8.94 -3.91 1.74
N GLY A 93 8.63 -4.83 2.64
CA GLY A 93 8.62 -4.57 4.07
C GLY A 93 9.89 -5.21 4.66
N GLN A 94 10.92 -4.42 4.95
CA GLN A 94 12.04 -4.92 5.75
C GLN A 94 11.53 -5.10 7.18
N VAL A 95 11.49 -6.35 7.66
CA VAL A 95 11.27 -6.63 9.09
C VAL A 95 12.49 -6.06 9.81
N THR A 96 12.31 -4.99 10.57
CA THR A 96 13.40 -4.41 11.35
C THR A 96 13.40 -5.11 12.71
N HIS A 97 14.43 -5.92 12.97
CA HIS A 97 14.56 -6.63 14.25
C HIS A 97 15.19 -5.68 15.27
N THR A 98 14.37 -4.90 15.97
CA THR A 98 14.83 -4.12 17.13
C THR A 98 14.22 -4.72 18.39
N ALA A 99 15.08 -5.26 19.25
CA ALA A 99 14.75 -5.68 20.62
C ALA A 99 13.47 -6.55 20.77
N GLY A 100 13.31 -7.58 19.93
CA GLY A 100 12.31 -8.63 20.17
C GLY A 100 10.86 -8.32 19.79
N MET A 101 10.59 -7.25 19.02
CA MET A 101 9.28 -6.98 18.42
C MET A 101 9.39 -6.90 16.90
N ASN A 102 8.66 -7.75 16.18
CA ASN A 102 8.51 -7.66 14.73
C ASN A 102 7.47 -6.59 14.41
N THR A 103 7.85 -5.31 14.38
CA THR A 103 6.97 -4.26 13.87
C THR A 103 6.94 -4.34 12.34
N VAL A 104 5.78 -4.63 11.74
CA VAL A 104 5.59 -4.47 10.31
C VAL A 104 5.54 -2.97 10.03
N ASN A 105 6.70 -2.36 9.76
CA ASN A 105 6.72 -0.98 9.32
C ASN A 105 5.98 -0.91 7.99
N PRO A 106 4.91 -0.11 7.90
CA PRO A 106 4.16 -0.02 6.65
C PRO A 106 5.11 0.58 5.59
N ALA A 107 5.01 0.11 4.34
CA ALA A 107 5.98 0.42 3.29
C ALA A 107 6.30 1.93 3.17
N TRP A 108 5.32 2.80 3.40
CA TRP A 108 5.47 4.26 3.38
C TRP A 108 6.43 4.83 4.46
N ALA A 109 6.55 4.19 5.63
CA ALA A 109 7.42 4.63 6.73
C ALA A 109 8.90 4.30 6.44
N ILE A 110 9.15 3.15 5.82
CA ILE A 110 10.50 2.75 5.38
C ILE A 110 10.94 3.65 4.21
N GLU A 111 9.99 3.95 3.34
CA GLU A 111 10.14 4.78 2.16
C GLU A 111 10.57 6.23 2.45
N GLU A 112 10.26 6.78 3.62
CA GLU A 112 10.70 8.12 4.01
C GLU A 112 12.23 8.26 3.98
N ASN A 113 12.94 7.21 4.40
CA ASN A 113 14.40 7.14 4.50
C ASN A 113 15.10 6.61 3.24
N TYR A 114 14.36 6.34 2.15
CA TYR A 114 14.96 5.81 0.92
C TYR A 114 15.93 6.79 0.28
N GLY A 115 17.14 6.29 0.01
CA GLY A 115 18.14 6.96 -0.81
C GLY A 115 17.91 6.72 -2.32
N PHE A 116 18.76 7.33 -3.15
CA PHE A 116 18.70 7.21 -4.60
C PHE A 116 18.66 5.75 -5.10
N PHE A 117 19.54 4.89 -4.60
CA PHE A 117 19.62 3.50 -5.08
C PHE A 117 18.43 2.64 -4.64
N ASP A 118 17.88 2.88 -3.45
CA ASP A 118 16.65 2.20 -3.00
C ASP A 118 15.51 2.47 -3.96
N TRP A 119 15.48 3.68 -4.51
CA TRP A 119 14.45 4.08 -5.45
C TRP A 119 14.54 3.44 -6.81
N VAL A 120 15.76 3.35 -7.32
CA VAL A 120 16.05 2.62 -8.55
C VAL A 120 15.70 1.15 -8.36
N LYS A 121 16.11 0.55 -7.24
CA LYS A 121 15.81 -0.86 -6.92
C LYS A 121 14.31 -1.12 -6.83
N LYS A 122 13.56 -0.26 -6.13
CA LYS A 122 12.10 -0.36 -6.05
C LYS A 122 11.45 -0.27 -7.42
N SER A 123 11.88 0.67 -8.26
CA SER A 123 11.36 0.82 -9.62
C SER A 123 11.66 -0.41 -10.49
N LEU A 124 12.87 -0.94 -10.41
CA LEU A 124 13.28 -2.15 -11.13
C LEU A 124 12.58 -3.41 -10.65
N SER A 125 12.27 -3.55 -9.36
CA SER A 125 11.45 -4.69 -8.90
C SER A 125 10.00 -4.62 -9.34
N ASN A 126 9.52 -3.42 -9.69
CA ASN A 126 8.23 -3.21 -10.32
C ASN A 126 8.38 -3.09 -11.84
N TYR A 127 9.29 -3.87 -12.43
CA TYR A 127 9.75 -3.75 -13.82
C TYR A 127 8.61 -3.63 -14.84
N ALA A 128 7.67 -4.57 -14.82
CA ALA A 128 6.50 -4.60 -15.68
C ALA A 128 5.18 -4.49 -14.89
N ASN A 129 5.24 -3.88 -13.70
CA ASN A 129 4.06 -3.68 -12.88
C ASN A 129 3.41 -2.32 -13.16
N PHE A 130 2.27 -2.35 -13.85
CA PHE A 130 1.48 -1.16 -14.17
C PHE A 130 0.37 -0.87 -13.14
N LYS A 131 0.20 -1.74 -12.13
CA LYS A 131 -0.81 -1.59 -11.09
C LYS A 131 -0.26 -0.79 -9.92
N GLY A 132 -1.15 -0.12 -9.20
CA GLY A 132 -0.76 0.70 -8.05
C GLY A 132 -0.36 2.12 -8.41
N ARG A 133 0.32 2.77 -7.46
CA ARG A 133 0.67 4.20 -7.49
C ARG A 133 2.15 4.38 -7.19
N ALA A 134 2.79 5.32 -7.89
CA ALA A 134 4.18 5.70 -7.66
C ALA A 134 4.25 7.14 -7.15
N ARG A 135 5.03 7.38 -6.08
CA ARG A 135 5.25 8.75 -5.57
C ARG A 135 6.26 9.49 -6.44
N ARG A 136 6.29 10.83 -6.33
CA ARG A 136 7.18 11.72 -7.11
C ARG A 136 8.65 11.29 -7.07
N LYS A 137 9.17 11.00 -5.88
CA LYS A 137 10.55 10.57 -5.68
C LYS A 137 10.87 9.27 -6.44
N GLU A 138 9.96 8.29 -6.49
CA GLU A 138 10.14 7.04 -7.24
C GLU A 138 10.39 7.32 -8.72
N TYR A 139 9.49 8.13 -9.31
CA TYR A 139 9.55 8.53 -10.71
C TYR A 139 10.84 9.33 -11.02
N TRP A 140 11.13 10.38 -10.25
CA TRP A 140 12.24 11.28 -10.54
C TRP A 140 13.60 10.64 -10.32
N TYR A 141 13.79 9.84 -9.27
CA TYR A 141 15.06 9.14 -9.07
C TYR A 141 15.28 8.04 -10.12
N PHE A 142 14.23 7.34 -10.55
CA PHE A 142 14.35 6.39 -11.64
C PHE A 142 14.65 7.07 -12.97
N TYR A 143 13.99 8.19 -13.28
CA TYR A 143 14.27 8.99 -14.47
C TYR A 143 15.71 9.50 -14.49
N LEU A 144 16.22 10.00 -13.37
CA LEU A 144 17.62 10.41 -13.22
C LEU A 144 18.58 9.22 -13.43
N ALA A 145 18.28 8.05 -12.86
CA ALA A 145 19.10 6.86 -13.06
C ALA A 145 19.12 6.41 -14.53
N TRP A 146 17.96 6.42 -15.19
CA TRP A 146 17.86 6.13 -16.62
C TRP A 146 18.67 7.13 -17.44
N LEU A 147 18.59 8.43 -17.15
CA LEU A 147 19.36 9.47 -17.84
C LEU A 147 20.87 9.27 -17.66
N MET A 148 21.33 8.96 -16.44
CA MET A 148 22.74 8.71 -16.15
C MET A 148 23.26 7.45 -16.87
N LEU A 149 22.47 6.37 -16.90
CA LEU A 149 22.82 5.16 -17.64
C LEU A 149 22.88 5.41 -19.15
N TYR A 150 21.93 6.18 -19.69
CA TYR A 150 21.92 6.56 -21.10
C TYR A 150 23.14 7.41 -21.49
N LEU A 151 23.46 8.44 -20.70
CA LEU A 151 24.65 9.27 -20.92
C LEU A 151 25.95 8.47 -20.79
N GLY A 152 26.05 7.59 -19.78
CA GLY A 152 27.18 6.69 -19.61
C GLY A 152 27.35 5.74 -20.80
N GLY A 153 26.24 5.17 -21.30
CA GLY A 153 26.21 4.35 -22.51
C GLY A 153 26.70 5.12 -23.74
N ALA A 154 26.22 6.35 -23.93
CA ALA A 154 26.62 7.20 -25.05
C ALA A 154 28.10 7.58 -25.02
N ILE A 155 28.66 7.82 -23.82
CA ILE A 155 30.10 8.05 -23.65
C ILE A 155 30.87 6.79 -24.04
N ILE A 156 30.44 5.61 -23.58
CA ILE A 156 31.06 4.35 -23.97
C ILE A 156 31.02 4.19 -25.49
N ASP A 157 29.85 4.39 -26.10
CA ASP A 157 29.68 4.30 -27.55
C ASP A 157 30.65 5.20 -28.33
N TYR A 158 30.83 6.44 -27.86
CA TYR A 158 31.80 7.37 -28.44
C TYR A 158 33.25 6.90 -28.29
N MET A 159 33.61 6.31 -27.14
CA MET A 159 34.98 5.86 -26.87
C MET A 159 35.38 4.61 -27.65
N ILE A 160 34.44 3.69 -27.90
CA ILE A 160 34.73 2.42 -28.58
C ILE A 160 34.21 2.36 -30.02
N GLY A 161 33.56 3.43 -30.50
CA GLY A 161 33.08 3.54 -31.88
C GLY A 161 31.90 2.62 -32.21
N THR A 162 30.99 2.41 -31.26
CA THR A 162 29.81 1.54 -31.44
C THR A 162 28.55 2.29 -31.87
N ASP A 163 28.65 3.56 -32.24
CA ASP A 163 27.59 4.37 -32.88
C ASP A 163 26.21 4.30 -32.18
N GLY A 164 26.20 4.23 -30.85
CA GLY A 164 24.97 4.27 -30.05
C GLY A 164 24.38 2.88 -29.72
N ILE A 165 25.04 1.78 -30.08
CA ILE A 165 24.56 0.42 -29.77
C ILE A 165 24.40 0.22 -28.25
N VAL A 166 25.38 0.64 -27.45
CA VAL A 166 25.36 0.45 -25.98
C VAL A 166 24.23 1.27 -25.36
N ALA A 167 24.14 2.55 -25.66
CA ALA A 167 23.06 3.43 -25.21
C ALA A 167 21.69 2.93 -25.68
N GLY A 168 21.60 2.41 -26.90
CA GLY A 168 20.39 1.81 -27.47
C GLY A 168 19.92 0.57 -26.71
N LEU A 169 20.83 -0.34 -26.37
CA LEU A 169 20.52 -1.52 -25.56
C LEU A 169 20.06 -1.16 -24.15
N ILE A 170 20.71 -0.18 -23.51
CA ILE A 170 20.28 0.35 -22.21
C ILE A 170 18.87 0.94 -22.29
N ALA A 171 18.61 1.76 -23.31
CA ALA A 171 17.30 2.37 -23.53
C ALA A 171 16.22 1.30 -23.74
N LEU A 172 16.51 0.27 -24.55
CA LEU A 172 15.60 -0.84 -24.82
C LEU A 172 15.33 -1.66 -23.55
N ALA A 173 16.37 -1.98 -22.77
CA ALA A 173 16.23 -2.73 -21.52
C ALA A 173 15.43 -1.97 -20.45
N LEU A 174 15.40 -0.64 -20.50
CA LEU A 174 14.72 0.20 -19.52
C LEU A 174 13.41 0.82 -20.03
N VAL A 175 12.98 0.51 -21.26
CA VAL A 175 11.75 1.09 -21.82
C VAL A 175 10.51 0.67 -21.02
N ILE A 176 10.43 -0.62 -20.67
CA ILE A 176 9.31 -1.19 -19.92
C ILE A 176 9.18 -0.57 -18.52
N PRO A 177 10.23 -0.55 -17.67
CA PRO A 177 10.13 0.04 -16.34
C PRO A 177 9.89 1.55 -16.38
N ASN A 178 10.40 2.28 -17.40
CA ASN A 178 10.09 3.70 -17.58
C ASN A 178 8.59 3.93 -17.81
N ILE A 179 7.98 3.14 -18.71
CA ILE A 179 6.55 3.22 -18.94
C ILE A 179 5.77 2.79 -17.69
N ALA A 180 6.20 1.72 -17.02
CA ALA A 180 5.53 1.21 -15.83
C ALA A 180 5.49 2.23 -14.69
N VAL A 181 6.62 2.89 -14.37
CA VAL A 181 6.66 3.93 -13.34
C VAL A 181 5.88 5.18 -13.76
N ALA A 182 5.92 5.57 -15.05
CA ALA A 182 5.15 6.69 -15.56
C ALA A 182 3.63 6.46 -15.45
N VAL A 183 3.15 5.26 -15.78
CA VAL A 183 1.74 4.87 -15.64
C VAL A 183 1.31 4.88 -14.17
N ARG A 184 2.09 4.25 -13.28
CA ARG A 184 1.81 4.28 -11.82
C ARG A 184 1.85 5.70 -11.25
N ARG A 185 2.65 6.59 -11.84
CA ARG A 185 2.69 8.00 -11.46
C ARG A 185 1.45 8.77 -11.93
N LEU A 186 0.97 8.50 -13.15
CA LEU A 186 -0.31 9.05 -13.63
C LEU A 186 -1.49 8.59 -12.77
N HIS A 187 -1.50 7.31 -12.37
CA HIS A 187 -2.49 6.78 -11.44
C HIS A 187 -2.48 7.53 -10.11
N ASP A 188 -1.31 7.97 -9.64
CA ASP A 188 -1.18 8.72 -8.38
C ASP A 188 -1.84 10.11 -8.42
N VAL A 189 -1.94 10.71 -9.61
CA VAL A 189 -2.65 11.98 -9.85
C VAL A 189 -4.06 11.80 -10.40
N ASN A 190 -4.61 10.59 -10.28
CA ASN A 190 -5.95 10.22 -10.73
C ASN A 190 -6.15 10.34 -12.26
N LYS A 191 -5.12 10.00 -13.03
CA LYS A 191 -5.14 9.93 -14.51
C LYS A 191 -4.88 8.50 -14.95
N SER A 192 -5.56 8.04 -16.00
CA SER A 192 -5.28 6.73 -16.60
C SER A 192 -3.91 6.72 -17.31
N GLY A 193 -3.26 5.55 -17.39
CA GLY A 193 -1.99 5.40 -18.11
C GLY A 193 -2.04 5.81 -19.59
N TRP A 194 -3.22 5.75 -20.22
CA TRP A 194 -3.45 6.18 -21.60
C TRP A 194 -3.11 7.65 -21.85
N TRP A 195 -3.16 8.49 -20.83
CA TRP A 195 -2.75 9.89 -20.94
C TRP A 195 -1.28 10.07 -21.33
N MET A 196 -0.44 9.04 -21.19
CA MET A 196 0.94 9.08 -21.69
C MET A 196 1.02 9.28 -23.21
N LEU A 197 -0.01 8.89 -23.98
CA LEU A 197 -0.05 9.08 -25.43
C LEU A 197 -0.03 10.55 -25.85
N ILE A 198 -0.38 11.49 -24.96
CA ILE A 198 -0.26 12.91 -25.28
C ILE A 198 1.20 13.33 -25.53
N ALA A 199 2.19 12.53 -25.09
CA ALA A 199 3.60 12.74 -25.42
C ALA A 199 3.86 12.84 -26.94
N PHE A 200 2.99 12.23 -27.78
CA PHE A 200 3.09 12.34 -29.23
C PHE A 200 2.65 13.70 -29.79
N ILE A 201 2.04 14.56 -28.96
CA ILE A 201 1.74 15.95 -29.32
C ILE A 201 2.97 16.79 -28.94
N PRO A 202 3.69 17.36 -29.93
CA PRO A 202 4.93 18.09 -29.66
C PRO A 202 4.66 19.31 -28.76
N ILE A 203 5.62 19.58 -27.87
CA ILE A 203 5.63 20.70 -26.91
C ILE A 203 4.51 20.61 -25.86
N ILE A 204 3.25 20.73 -26.27
CA ILE A 204 2.08 20.77 -25.37
C ILE A 204 1.96 19.47 -24.58
N GLY A 205 2.11 18.33 -25.24
CA GLY A 205 2.04 17.01 -24.61
C GLY A 205 3.08 16.82 -23.52
N GLY A 206 4.32 17.18 -23.82
CA GLY A 206 5.44 17.12 -22.86
C GLY A 206 5.21 18.01 -21.65
N ILE A 207 4.74 19.25 -21.85
CA ILE A 207 4.47 20.19 -20.75
C ILE A 207 3.36 19.65 -19.83
N VAL A 208 2.25 19.15 -20.39
CA VAL A 208 1.14 18.61 -19.59
C VAL A 208 1.58 17.40 -18.77
N LEU A 209 2.32 16.47 -19.37
CA LEU A 209 2.86 15.31 -18.66
C LEU A 209 3.83 15.73 -17.56
N LEU A 210 4.72 16.68 -17.83
CA LEU A 210 5.67 17.20 -16.84
C LEU A 210 4.94 17.77 -15.62
N VAL A 211 3.90 18.59 -15.84
CA VAL A 211 3.07 19.14 -14.76
C VAL A 211 2.46 18.02 -13.92
N TRP A 212 1.92 16.98 -14.55
CA TRP A 212 1.37 15.83 -13.83
C TRP A 212 2.44 15.03 -13.09
N TYR A 213 3.62 14.84 -13.65
CA TYR A 213 4.73 14.16 -12.97
C TYR A 213 5.27 14.95 -11.77
N CYS A 214 5.16 16.29 -11.77
CA CYS A 214 5.52 17.15 -10.64
C CYS A 214 4.43 17.32 -9.56
N THR A 215 3.16 17.06 -9.89
CA THR A 215 2.00 17.30 -9.00
C THR A 215 2.02 16.44 -7.74
N ASP A 216 1.61 16.96 -6.59
CA ASP A 216 1.58 16.17 -5.36
C ASP A 216 0.69 14.91 -5.40
N THR A 217 1.05 13.91 -4.59
CA THR A 217 0.26 12.69 -4.40
C THR A 217 -1.12 13.06 -3.85
N LYS A 218 -2.19 12.54 -4.47
CA LYS A 218 -3.55 12.77 -3.95
C LYS A 218 -3.73 12.01 -2.61
N PRO A 219 -4.18 12.69 -1.53
CA PRO A 219 -4.30 12.07 -0.20
C PRO A 219 -5.43 11.05 -0.10
N ASN A 220 -6.38 11.09 -1.04
CA ASN A 220 -7.50 10.18 -1.06
C ASN A 220 -7.10 8.85 -1.69
N VAL A 221 -7.73 7.78 -1.22
CA VAL A 221 -7.75 6.49 -1.92
C VAL A 221 -8.38 6.71 -3.30
N ASN A 222 -7.79 6.12 -4.33
CA ASN A 222 -8.37 6.12 -5.68
C ASN A 222 -8.49 4.68 -6.18
N GLN A 223 -9.00 4.51 -7.40
CA GLN A 223 -9.22 3.18 -8.00
C GLN A 223 -7.94 2.34 -8.20
N TRP A 224 -6.75 2.94 -8.06
CA TRP A 224 -5.46 2.27 -8.12
C TRP A 224 -4.84 2.02 -6.74
N GLY A 225 -5.56 2.32 -5.66
CA GLY A 225 -5.20 1.96 -4.30
C GLY A 225 -4.89 3.15 -3.39
N VAL A 226 -4.30 2.80 -2.24
CA VAL A 226 -3.94 3.76 -1.18
C VAL A 226 -2.90 4.78 -1.65
N PRO A 227 -2.87 6.00 -1.07
CA PRO A 227 -1.88 7.01 -1.39
C PRO A 227 -0.44 6.49 -1.36
N ALA A 228 0.34 6.82 -2.38
CA ALA A 228 1.76 6.47 -2.44
C ALA A 228 2.59 7.19 -1.35
N ARG A 229 2.05 8.28 -0.78
CA ARG A 229 2.56 8.98 0.39
C ARG A 229 1.36 9.27 1.30
N ARG A 230 1.42 8.88 2.57
CA ARG A 230 0.50 9.43 3.57
C ARG A 230 0.93 10.86 3.86
N LEU A 231 0.05 11.81 3.57
CA LEU A 231 0.22 13.19 4.01
C LEU A 231 -0.16 13.23 5.50
N PRO A 232 0.61 13.97 6.34
CA PRO A 232 0.26 14.17 7.74
C PRO A 232 -1.09 14.89 7.90
#